data_AF-A0A9D5I0M5-F1
#
_entry.id   AF-A0A9D5I0M5-F1
#
_cell.length_a   1.000
_cell.length_b   1.000
_cell.length_c   1.000
_cell.angle_alpha   90.00
_cell.angle_beta   90.00
_cell.angle_gamma   90.00
#
_symmetry.space_group_name_H-M   'P 1'
#
loop_
_entity.id
_entity.type
_entity.pdbx_description
1 polymer ?
#
loop_
_entity_poly.entity_id
_entity_poly.type
_entity_poly.pdbx_seq_one_letter_code
_entity_poly.pdbx_strand_id
1 'polypeptide(L)'
;MKKAKGRMDESILVCVYYGPNGERLIKRGAKIATMLDCPLYVLTVDALPYDELDAEKSAYVDRWKELSEEYDAEEFIVRDNEKKPAVKVIAEVAREHHITQIIIGQTAKSRWEEITKGSFMNVLLREIPFVDFHVVSCDRAIKGLEGHFEKGCRAYLVEDEEGYAIMFSHTNKAKYEGIFFKETGTDFNNGIFKFMKHNRMIQVHVTDDRVTEPTKIYPTLKEEKLQK
;
A
#
# COMPACT_ATOMS: atom_id res chain seq x y z
N MET A 1 7.78 -39.10 9.71
CA MET A 1 9.11 -38.50 9.95
C MET A 1 9.16 -37.14 9.27
N LYS A 2 9.24 -36.03 10.02
CA LYS A 2 9.51 -34.70 9.45
C LYS A 2 10.99 -34.67 9.05
N LYS A 3 11.30 -34.46 7.77
CA LYS A 3 12.69 -34.26 7.32
C LYS A 3 13.24 -33.01 8.04
N ALA A 4 14.40 -33.14 8.66
CA ALA A 4 15.14 -32.01 9.18
C ALA A 4 15.40 -31.04 8.03
N LYS A 5 14.90 -29.81 8.15
CA LYS A 5 15.10 -28.77 7.16
C LYS A 5 16.42 -28.10 7.50
N GLY A 6 17.44 -28.30 6.66
CA GLY A 6 18.65 -27.49 6.77
C GLY A 6 18.32 -26.06 6.35
N ARG A 7 18.89 -25.08 7.05
CA ARG A 7 18.85 -23.67 6.67
C ARG A 7 19.22 -23.55 5.18
N MET A 8 18.32 -23.00 4.38
CA MET A 8 18.59 -22.76 2.97
C MET A 8 19.47 -21.50 2.84
N ASP A 9 20.39 -21.50 1.87
CA ASP A 9 21.23 -20.34 1.56
C ASP A 9 20.43 -19.33 0.72
N GLU A 10 19.34 -18.85 1.30
CA GLU A 10 18.37 -17.95 0.68
C GLU A 10 18.29 -16.67 1.50
N SER A 11 17.80 -15.58 0.89
CA SER A 11 17.58 -14.30 1.55
C SER A 11 16.49 -13.54 0.82
N ILE A 12 15.46 -13.11 1.55
CA ILE A 12 14.25 -12.52 0.97
C ILE A 12 14.22 -11.03 1.23
N LEU A 13 14.00 -10.24 0.18
CA LEU A 13 13.70 -8.82 0.27
C LEU A 13 12.25 -8.55 -0.13
N VAL A 14 11.48 -7.90 0.73
CA VAL A 14 10.15 -7.39 0.42
C VAL A 14 10.23 -5.90 0.12
N CYS A 15 9.91 -5.48 -1.11
CA CYS A 15 9.82 -4.06 -1.42
C CYS A 15 8.38 -3.57 -1.23
N VAL A 16 8.21 -2.62 -0.32
CA VAL A 16 6.93 -1.98 -0.01
C VAL A 16 6.94 -0.51 -0.44
N TYR A 17 5.77 -0.02 -0.82
CA TYR A 17 5.53 1.36 -1.24
C TYR A 17 4.08 1.71 -0.93
N TYR A 18 3.81 2.99 -0.68
CA TYR A 18 2.62 3.51 0.00
C TYR A 18 1.30 2.78 -0.29
N GLY A 19 0.47 2.64 0.73
CA GLY A 19 -0.86 2.04 0.64
C GLY A 19 -1.00 0.69 1.33
N PRO A 20 -2.22 0.13 1.34
CA PRO A 20 -2.59 -1.02 2.18
C PRO A 20 -1.93 -2.34 1.75
N ASN A 21 -1.25 -2.35 0.60
CA ASN A 21 -0.67 -3.57 0.04
C ASN A 21 0.64 -3.98 0.74
N GLY A 22 1.35 -3.05 1.38
CA GLY A 22 2.62 -3.35 2.04
C GLY A 22 2.51 -4.45 3.09
N GLU A 23 1.45 -4.43 3.91
CA GLU A 23 1.20 -5.48 4.91
C GLU A 23 1.04 -6.86 4.28
N ARG A 24 0.30 -6.96 3.17
CA ARG A 24 0.12 -8.23 2.45
C ARG A 24 1.44 -8.74 1.88
N LEU A 25 2.29 -7.85 1.38
CA LEU A 25 3.61 -8.21 0.86
C LEU A 25 4.53 -8.71 1.97
N ILE A 26 4.58 -8.01 3.10
CA ILE A 26 5.39 -8.39 4.27
C ILE A 26 4.93 -9.76 4.79
N LYS A 27 3.63 -9.95 5.01
CA LYS A 27 3.06 -11.25 5.42
C LYS A 27 3.39 -12.37 4.44
N ARG A 28 3.38 -12.08 3.14
CA ARG A 28 3.73 -13.07 2.12
C ARG A 28 5.22 -13.39 2.16
N GLY A 29 6.07 -12.40 2.33
CA GLY A 29 7.52 -12.57 2.46
C GLY A 29 7.92 -13.32 3.70
N ALA A 30 7.39 -12.95 4.85
CA ALA A 30 7.58 -13.68 6.10
C ALA A 30 7.21 -15.15 5.95
N LYS A 31 6.05 -15.45 5.34
CA LYS A 31 5.66 -16.85 5.09
C LYS A 31 6.70 -17.60 4.24
N ILE A 32 7.24 -16.98 3.20
CA ILE A 32 8.25 -17.63 2.35
C ILE A 32 9.58 -17.76 3.12
N ALA A 33 9.99 -16.74 3.87
CA ALA A 33 11.21 -16.74 4.69
C ALA A 33 11.17 -17.87 5.74
N THR A 34 10.09 -17.97 6.51
CA THR A 34 9.85 -19.08 7.44
C THR A 34 9.82 -20.42 6.73
N MET A 35 9.24 -20.48 5.53
CA MET A 35 9.23 -21.70 4.74
C MET A 35 10.63 -22.06 4.25
N LEU A 36 11.55 -21.14 3.98
CA LEU A 36 12.90 -21.45 3.53
C LEU A 36 13.91 -21.54 4.69
N ASP A 37 13.49 -21.16 5.90
CA ASP A 37 14.35 -20.99 7.07
C ASP A 37 15.50 -20.02 6.75
N CYS A 38 15.13 -18.80 6.31
CA CYS A 38 16.08 -17.82 5.79
C CYS A 38 15.73 -16.39 6.28
N PRO A 39 16.68 -15.44 6.25
CA PRO A 39 16.44 -14.07 6.67
C PRO A 39 15.42 -13.35 5.77
N LEU A 40 14.71 -12.41 6.39
CA LEU A 40 13.75 -11.51 5.77
C LEU A 40 14.21 -10.07 5.94
N TYR A 41 14.22 -9.33 4.85
CA TYR A 41 14.46 -7.90 4.80
C TYR A 41 13.24 -7.21 4.24
N VAL A 42 12.95 -6.01 4.72
CA VAL A 42 11.86 -5.18 4.19
C VAL A 42 12.45 -3.83 3.80
N LEU A 43 12.14 -3.36 2.59
CA LEU A 43 12.66 -2.11 2.05
C LEU A 43 11.52 -1.19 1.64
N THR A 44 11.60 0.06 2.09
CA THR A 44 10.86 1.20 1.54
C THR A 44 11.83 2.24 0.99
N VAL A 45 11.50 2.81 -0.17
CA VAL A 45 12.31 3.85 -0.83
C VAL A 45 11.41 5.05 -1.07
N ASP A 46 11.83 6.23 -0.61
CA ASP A 46 11.17 7.48 -0.93
C ASP A 46 12.15 8.61 -1.30
N ALA A 47 11.68 9.52 -2.16
CA ALA A 47 12.45 10.67 -2.61
C ALA A 47 12.41 11.83 -1.62
N LEU A 48 11.40 11.90 -0.76
CA LEU A 48 11.30 12.87 0.31
C LEU A 48 11.96 12.32 1.59
N PRO A 49 12.49 13.20 2.44
CA PRO A 49 12.88 12.85 3.80
C PRO A 49 11.70 12.30 4.61
N TYR A 50 11.97 11.40 5.56
CA TYR A 50 10.93 10.80 6.41
C TYR A 50 10.08 11.84 7.16
N ASP A 51 10.72 12.90 7.66
CA ASP A 51 10.10 14.00 8.40
C ASP A 51 9.26 14.94 7.53
N GLU A 52 9.42 14.88 6.21
CA GLU A 52 8.62 15.61 5.23
C GLU A 52 7.47 14.77 4.63
N LEU A 53 7.35 13.49 5.03
CA LEU A 53 6.25 12.65 4.60
C LEU A 53 4.92 13.15 5.18
N ASP A 54 3.85 13.07 4.39
CA ASP A 54 2.51 13.32 4.91
C ASP A 54 2.13 12.27 5.96
N ALA A 55 1.15 12.61 6.80
CA ALA A 55 0.74 11.78 7.93
C ALA A 55 0.23 10.38 7.52
N GLU A 56 -0.29 10.22 6.29
CA GLU A 56 -0.73 8.93 5.80
C GLU A 56 0.47 8.05 5.43
N LYS A 57 1.43 8.63 4.71
CA LYS A 57 2.68 7.96 4.31
C LYS A 57 3.51 7.54 5.50
N SER A 58 3.69 8.42 6.49
CA SER A 58 4.44 8.08 7.71
C SER A 58 3.73 6.96 8.48
N ALA A 59 2.40 7.00 8.61
CA ALA A 59 1.63 5.94 9.26
C ALA A 59 1.79 4.57 8.58
N TYR A 60 1.91 4.51 7.25
CA TYR A 60 2.21 3.24 6.57
C TYR A 60 3.62 2.73 6.90
N VAL A 61 4.62 3.61 6.90
CA VAL A 61 6.01 3.23 7.21
C VAL A 61 6.13 2.73 8.64
N ASP A 62 5.53 3.44 9.60
CA ASP A 62 5.45 3.01 11.00
C ASP A 62 4.79 1.64 11.11
N ARG A 63 3.64 1.44 10.43
CA ARG A 63 2.95 0.15 10.45
C ARG A 63 3.77 -0.99 9.85
N TRP A 64 4.53 -0.73 8.79
CA TRP A 64 5.40 -1.75 8.20
C TRP A 64 6.61 -2.06 9.07
N LYS A 65 7.13 -1.07 9.79
CA LYS A 65 8.18 -1.28 10.78
C LYS A 65 7.68 -2.21 11.89
N GLU A 66 6.51 -1.94 12.47
CA GLU A 66 5.87 -2.82 13.46
C GLU A 66 5.68 -4.25 12.93
N LEU A 67 5.20 -4.39 11.69
CA LEU A 67 5.02 -5.71 11.07
C LEU A 67 6.35 -6.41 10.82
N SER A 68 7.40 -5.68 10.47
CA SER A 68 8.73 -6.25 10.25
C SER A 68 9.28 -6.80 11.55
N GLU A 69 9.08 -6.09 12.67
CA GLU A 69 9.40 -6.58 14.02
C GLU A 69 8.54 -7.79 14.40
N GLU A 70 7.22 -7.78 14.12
CA GLU A 70 6.30 -8.90 14.40
C GLU A 70 6.71 -10.20 13.67
N TYR A 71 7.29 -10.10 12.47
CA TYR A 71 7.71 -11.24 11.66
C TYR A 71 9.21 -11.56 11.79
N ASP A 72 9.90 -11.01 12.80
CA ASP A 72 11.34 -11.22 13.03
C ASP A 72 12.17 -10.95 11.75
N ALA A 73 11.83 -9.87 11.03
CA ALA A 73 12.66 -9.42 9.92
C ALA A 73 14.05 -9.02 10.45
N GLU A 74 15.09 -9.40 9.72
CA GLU A 74 16.48 -9.06 10.05
C GLU A 74 16.67 -7.54 10.06
N GLU A 75 16.04 -6.85 9.09
CA GLU A 75 16.09 -5.39 9.01
C GLU A 75 14.88 -4.80 8.29
N PHE A 76 14.41 -3.65 8.80
CA PHE A 76 13.50 -2.73 8.10
C PHE A 76 14.30 -1.54 7.56
N ILE A 77 14.58 -1.57 6.27
CA ILE A 77 15.46 -0.63 5.57
C ILE A 77 14.61 0.53 5.04
N VAL A 78 14.91 1.73 5.52
CA VAL A 78 14.32 2.98 5.01
C VAL A 78 15.38 3.73 4.21
N ARG A 79 15.14 3.92 2.91
CA ARG A 79 15.94 4.77 2.04
C ARG A 79 15.11 6.01 1.68
N ASP A 80 15.18 7.02 2.53
CA ASP A 80 14.52 8.32 2.33
C ASP A 80 15.47 9.34 1.70
N ASN A 81 14.94 10.50 1.27
CA ASN A 81 15.69 11.55 0.57
C ASN A 81 16.49 11.01 -0.64
N GLU A 82 16.00 9.95 -1.28
CA GLU A 82 16.73 9.21 -2.29
C GLU A 82 16.42 9.75 -3.69
N LYS A 83 17.46 10.26 -4.35
CA LYS A 83 17.37 10.87 -5.68
C LYS A 83 17.55 9.84 -6.80
N LYS A 84 18.15 8.69 -6.49
CA LYS A 84 18.30 7.59 -7.44
C LYS A 84 16.94 6.96 -7.73
N PRO A 85 16.73 6.43 -8.94
CA PRO A 85 15.56 5.61 -9.22
C PRO A 85 15.51 4.41 -8.25
N ALA A 86 14.34 4.10 -7.72
CA ALA A 86 14.18 3.00 -6.75
C ALA A 86 14.73 1.65 -7.25
N VAL A 87 14.70 1.38 -8.56
CA VAL A 87 15.33 0.18 -9.13
C VAL A 87 16.82 0.08 -8.77
N LYS A 88 17.56 1.19 -8.83
CA LYS A 88 18.98 1.22 -8.49
C LYS A 88 19.19 0.97 -7.00
N VAL A 89 18.34 1.56 -6.17
CA VAL A 89 18.37 1.41 -4.70
C VAL A 89 18.06 -0.03 -4.30
N ILE A 90 17.01 -0.62 -4.88
CA ILE A 90 16.66 -2.03 -4.70
C ILE A 90 17.84 -2.91 -5.13
N ALA A 91 18.50 -2.60 -6.25
CA ALA A 91 19.66 -3.35 -6.73
C ALA A 91 20.88 -3.21 -5.82
N GLU A 92 21.09 -2.06 -5.19
CA GLU A 92 22.15 -1.82 -4.20
C GLU A 92 21.90 -2.64 -2.93
N VAL A 93 20.71 -2.52 -2.35
CA VAL A 93 20.28 -3.29 -1.17
C VAL A 93 20.34 -4.79 -1.45
N ALA A 94 19.91 -5.23 -2.64
CA ALA A 94 19.97 -6.63 -3.02
C ALA A 94 21.40 -7.21 -3.02
N ARG A 95 22.40 -6.39 -3.41
CA ARG A 95 23.82 -6.79 -3.38
C ARG A 95 24.38 -6.75 -1.96
N GLU A 96 24.06 -5.70 -1.22
CA GLU A 96 24.54 -5.47 0.16
C GLU A 96 24.13 -6.61 1.10
N HIS A 97 22.88 -7.08 1.00
CA HIS A 97 22.32 -8.12 1.86
C HIS A 97 22.27 -9.51 1.20
N HIS A 98 22.99 -9.71 0.08
CA HIS A 98 23.03 -10.98 -0.65
C HIS A 98 21.65 -11.58 -0.90
N ILE A 99 20.69 -10.74 -1.29
CA ILE A 99 19.31 -11.13 -1.54
C ILE A 99 19.26 -12.10 -2.71
N THR A 100 18.55 -13.22 -2.54
CA THR A 100 18.34 -14.24 -3.58
C THR A 100 16.93 -14.16 -4.17
N GLN A 101 15.97 -13.60 -3.43
CA GLN A 101 14.57 -13.46 -3.85
C GLN A 101 14.00 -12.10 -3.47
N ILE A 102 13.33 -11.44 -4.42
CA ILE A 102 12.63 -10.16 -4.20
C ILE A 102 11.13 -10.35 -4.36
N ILE A 103 10.36 -9.81 -3.42
CA ILE A 103 8.89 -9.81 -3.43
C ILE A 103 8.40 -8.39 -3.72
N ILE A 104 7.56 -8.27 -4.75
CA ILE A 104 6.93 -7.01 -5.15
C ILE A 104 5.44 -7.17 -5.47
N GLY A 105 4.67 -6.10 -5.32
CA GLY A 105 3.24 -6.08 -5.66
C GLY A 105 2.97 -5.99 -7.16
N GLN A 106 1.92 -6.66 -7.65
CA GLN A 106 1.52 -6.63 -9.07
C GLN A 106 1.11 -5.24 -9.56
N THR A 107 0.56 -4.41 -8.66
CA THR A 107 0.21 -3.01 -8.95
C THR A 107 1.43 -2.09 -9.06
N ALA A 108 2.64 -2.61 -8.80
CA ALA A 108 3.89 -1.89 -8.98
C ALA A 108 4.09 -1.39 -10.42
N LYS A 109 3.50 -2.03 -11.44
CA LYS A 109 3.61 -1.52 -12.81
C LYS A 109 3.17 -0.06 -12.93
N SER A 110 1.95 0.30 -12.54
CA SER A 110 1.43 1.66 -12.81
C SER A 110 2.07 2.76 -11.92
N ARG A 111 2.24 2.51 -10.61
CA ARG A 111 2.81 3.51 -9.69
C ARG A 111 4.31 3.76 -9.88
N TRP A 112 5.06 2.74 -10.31
CA TRP A 112 6.48 2.91 -10.63
C TRP A 112 6.70 3.29 -12.12
N GLU A 113 5.72 3.07 -13.01
CA GLU A 113 5.68 3.62 -14.38
C GLU A 113 5.47 5.15 -14.37
N GLU A 114 4.80 5.71 -13.36
CA GLU A 114 4.78 7.18 -13.16
C GLU A 114 6.19 7.75 -12.88
N ILE A 115 7.07 6.94 -12.27
CA ILE A 115 8.46 7.30 -11.96
C ILE A 115 9.41 6.95 -13.12
N THR A 116 9.04 6.02 -14.01
CA THR A 116 9.90 5.53 -15.10
C THR A 116 9.14 5.37 -16.42
N LYS A 117 9.65 5.93 -17.53
CA LYS A 117 9.05 5.83 -18.89
C LYS A 117 9.14 4.42 -19.50
N GLY A 118 8.73 3.36 -18.79
CA GLY A 118 8.75 1.96 -19.22
C GLY A 118 8.30 0.96 -18.13
N SER A 119 8.18 -0.33 -18.48
CA SER A 119 7.78 -1.39 -17.54
C SER A 119 8.82 -1.54 -16.42
N PHE A 120 8.50 -1.07 -15.20
CA PHE A 120 9.36 -1.16 -14.01
C PHE A 120 9.95 -2.55 -13.77
N MET A 121 9.14 -3.60 -13.97
CA MET A 121 9.57 -5.00 -13.90
C MET A 121 10.69 -5.30 -14.90
N ASN A 122 10.59 -4.79 -16.13
CA ASN A 122 11.61 -5.05 -17.14
C ASN A 122 12.93 -4.35 -16.79
N VAL A 123 12.86 -3.20 -16.11
CA VAL A 123 14.06 -2.50 -15.62
C VAL A 123 14.68 -3.29 -14.47
N LEU A 124 13.87 -3.74 -13.50
CA LEU A 124 14.34 -4.61 -12.41
C LEU A 124 15.03 -5.88 -12.92
N LEU A 125 14.41 -6.60 -13.86
CA LEU A 125 14.97 -7.82 -14.44
C LEU A 125 16.31 -7.58 -15.18
N ARG A 126 16.50 -6.37 -15.74
CA ARG A 126 17.76 -5.99 -16.39
C ARG A 126 18.84 -5.58 -15.39
N GLU A 127 18.44 -4.86 -14.33
CA GLU A 127 19.36 -4.30 -13.32
C GLU A 127 19.75 -5.32 -12.24
N ILE A 128 18.89 -6.30 -11.98
CA ILE A 128 19.01 -7.33 -10.96
C ILE A 128 18.81 -8.72 -11.60
N PRO A 129 19.69 -9.16 -12.50
CA PRO A 129 19.54 -10.44 -13.19
C PRO A 129 19.88 -11.67 -12.33
N PHE A 130 20.34 -11.46 -11.09
CA PHE A 130 20.84 -12.49 -10.18
C PHE A 130 19.84 -12.87 -9.07
N VAL A 131 18.58 -12.39 -9.16
CA VAL A 131 17.56 -12.55 -8.12
C VAL A 131 16.25 -13.04 -8.73
N ASP A 132 15.57 -13.95 -8.03
CA ASP A 132 14.23 -14.39 -8.41
C ASP A 132 13.16 -13.38 -7.95
N PHE A 133 12.22 -13.06 -8.84
CA PHE A 133 11.14 -12.11 -8.55
C PHE A 133 9.80 -12.81 -8.29
N HIS A 134 9.20 -12.53 -7.13
CA HIS A 134 7.86 -12.95 -6.77
C HIS A 134 6.88 -11.77 -6.90
N VAL A 135 5.99 -11.87 -7.88
CA VAL A 135 4.95 -10.85 -8.10
C VAL A 135 3.68 -11.25 -7.39
N VAL A 136 3.38 -10.58 -6.29
CA VAL A 136 2.18 -10.85 -5.50
C VAL A 136 1.02 -10.01 -6.01
N SER A 137 -0.08 -10.67 -6.37
CA SER A 137 -1.30 -9.93 -6.71
C SER A 137 -1.78 -9.14 -5.49
N CYS A 138 -2.00 -7.85 -5.70
CA CYS A 138 -2.51 -6.90 -4.71
C CYS A 138 -3.93 -6.49 -5.10
N ASP A 139 -4.80 -6.25 -4.12
CA ASP A 139 -6.19 -5.92 -4.42
C ASP A 139 -6.26 -4.60 -5.20
N ARG A 140 -6.93 -4.64 -6.35
CA ARG A 140 -6.92 -3.57 -7.36
C ARG A 140 -7.89 -2.44 -7.06
N ALA A 141 -8.26 -2.24 -5.80
CA ALA A 141 -9.23 -1.20 -5.40
C ALA A 141 -8.77 0.25 -5.73
N ILE A 142 -7.52 0.44 -6.20
CA ILE A 142 -6.96 1.75 -6.56
C ILE A 142 -6.89 1.95 -8.09
N LYS A 143 -7.03 0.91 -8.92
CA LYS A 143 -6.78 1.00 -10.37
C LYS A 143 -7.88 1.68 -11.20
N GLY A 144 -8.86 2.33 -10.58
CA GLY A 144 -10.01 2.95 -11.26
C GLY A 144 -10.11 4.47 -11.16
N LEU A 145 -9.17 5.17 -10.49
CA LEU A 145 -9.44 6.54 -10.01
C LEU A 145 -8.58 7.65 -10.62
N GLU A 146 -7.46 7.33 -11.28
CA GLU A 146 -6.63 8.36 -11.90
C GLU A 146 -7.35 8.98 -13.11
N GLY A 147 -7.73 10.25 -12.95
CA GLY A 147 -8.45 11.06 -13.94
C GLY A 147 -9.93 11.33 -13.62
N HIS A 148 -10.51 10.63 -12.64
CA HIS A 148 -11.92 10.81 -12.24
C HIS A 148 -12.10 11.45 -10.87
N PHE A 149 -11.05 11.53 -10.06
CA PHE A 149 -11.12 12.04 -8.69
C PHE A 149 -9.96 12.98 -8.38
N GLU A 150 -10.24 14.01 -7.58
CA GLU A 150 -9.28 14.95 -7.01
C GLU A 150 -8.36 14.26 -5.98
N LYS A 151 -7.27 14.95 -5.60
CA LYS A 151 -6.37 14.49 -4.54
C LYS A 151 -7.16 14.30 -3.25
N GLY A 152 -6.95 13.15 -2.60
CA GLY A 152 -7.68 12.80 -1.38
C GLY A 152 -7.46 13.81 -0.26
N CYS A 153 -8.53 14.10 0.48
CA CYS A 153 -8.50 14.95 1.68
C CYS A 153 -9.02 14.18 2.89
N ARG A 154 -8.53 14.52 4.08
CA ARG A 154 -8.99 13.88 5.31
C ARG A 154 -10.43 14.31 5.61
N ALA A 155 -11.28 13.34 5.94
CA ALA A 155 -12.67 13.57 6.30
C ALA A 155 -13.16 12.55 7.34
N TYR A 156 -14.36 12.78 7.85
CA TYR A 156 -14.96 12.04 8.93
C TYR A 156 -16.40 11.67 8.58
N LEU A 157 -16.82 10.45 8.91
CA LEU A 157 -18.23 10.09 8.87
C LEU A 157 -18.88 10.37 10.22
N VAL A 158 -19.97 11.12 10.18
CA VAL A 158 -20.85 11.37 11.32
C VAL A 158 -22.18 10.68 11.06
N GLU A 159 -22.68 9.97 12.07
CA GLU A 159 -23.97 9.29 12.00
C GLU A 159 -25.08 10.26 12.44
N ASP A 160 -26.14 10.36 11.64
CA ASP A 160 -27.33 11.16 11.90
C ASP A 160 -28.62 10.34 11.71
N GLU A 161 -29.80 10.99 11.71
CA GLU A 161 -31.09 10.30 11.53
C GLU A 161 -31.24 9.66 10.14
N GLU A 162 -30.56 10.19 9.13
CA GLU A 162 -30.68 9.79 7.72
C GLU A 162 -29.58 8.81 7.28
N GLY A 163 -28.52 8.63 8.07
CA GLY A 163 -27.45 7.68 7.77
C GLY A 163 -26.08 8.18 8.22
N TYR A 164 -25.11 8.10 7.32
CA TYR A 164 -23.78 8.68 7.52
C TYR A 164 -23.59 9.87 6.58
N ALA A 165 -23.14 10.99 7.15
CA ALA A 165 -22.74 12.18 6.41
C ALA A 165 -21.23 12.39 6.54
N ILE A 166 -20.60 12.91 5.49
CA ILE A 166 -19.20 13.27 5.47
C ILE A 166 -18.98 14.67 6.03
N MET A 167 -17.90 14.86 6.78
CA MET A 167 -17.47 16.14 7.30
C MET A 167 -15.97 16.29 7.15
N PHE A 168 -15.52 17.51 6.83
CA PHE A 168 -14.08 17.81 6.67
C PHE A 168 -13.44 18.34 7.96
N SER A 169 -14.27 18.68 8.95
CA SER A 169 -13.85 19.12 10.27
C SER A 169 -14.07 18.02 11.30
N HIS A 170 -13.07 17.77 12.14
CA HIS A 170 -13.20 16.81 13.23
C HIS A 170 -14.26 17.26 14.24
N THR A 171 -15.12 16.35 14.68
CA THR A 171 -16.10 16.59 15.74
C THR A 171 -16.17 15.40 16.69
N ASN A 172 -16.62 15.63 17.92
CA ASN A 172 -16.82 14.55 18.92
C ASN A 172 -17.88 13.52 18.50
N LYS A 173 -18.59 13.76 17.40
CA LYS A 173 -19.59 12.85 16.82
C LYS A 173 -19.03 12.01 15.66
N ALA A 174 -17.77 12.20 15.29
CA ALA A 174 -17.11 11.40 14.26
C ALA A 174 -17.05 9.93 14.66
N LYS A 175 -17.62 9.06 13.82
CA LYS A 175 -17.58 7.60 13.97
C LYS A 175 -16.39 6.97 13.28
N TYR A 176 -16.03 7.50 12.11
CA TYR A 176 -14.94 6.97 11.29
C TYR A 176 -14.10 8.12 10.74
N GLU A 177 -12.78 8.02 10.87
CA GLU A 177 -11.80 8.89 10.20
C GLU A 177 -11.28 8.18 8.96
N GLY A 178 -11.09 8.94 7.87
CA GLY A 178 -10.67 8.38 6.59
C GLY A 178 -10.30 9.44 5.58
N ILE A 179 -10.21 9.01 4.32
CA ILE A 179 -9.83 9.85 3.19
C ILE A 179 -10.98 9.89 2.19
N PHE A 180 -11.41 11.10 1.86
CA PHE A 180 -12.36 11.38 0.81
C PHE A 180 -11.64 11.68 -0.50
N PHE A 181 -12.06 11.04 -1.57
CA PHE A 181 -11.65 11.34 -2.93
C PHE A 181 -12.88 11.89 -3.65
N LYS A 182 -12.88 13.20 -3.91
CA LYS A 182 -13.96 13.90 -4.62
C LYS A 182 -13.87 13.63 -6.12
N GLU A 183 -14.99 13.41 -6.81
CA GLU A 183 -15.03 13.29 -8.26
C GLU A 183 -14.62 14.61 -8.94
N THR A 184 -13.81 14.53 -9.99
CA THR A 184 -13.39 15.70 -10.76
C THR A 184 -14.54 16.21 -11.63
N GLY A 185 -14.79 17.52 -11.62
CA GLY A 185 -15.82 18.15 -12.46
C GLY A 185 -17.21 18.24 -11.82
N THR A 186 -17.31 18.09 -10.50
CA THR A 186 -18.51 18.38 -9.72
C THR A 186 -18.26 19.48 -8.69
N ASP A 187 -19.23 20.36 -8.49
CA ASP A 187 -19.20 21.34 -7.40
C ASP A 187 -19.59 20.69 -6.05
N PHE A 188 -20.27 19.54 -6.08
CA PHE A 188 -20.73 18.80 -4.91
C PHE A 188 -19.69 17.81 -4.38
N ASN A 189 -19.83 17.39 -3.12
CA ASN A 189 -18.99 16.37 -2.51
C ASN A 189 -19.44 14.96 -2.92
N ASN A 190 -19.35 14.67 -4.22
CA ASN A 190 -19.55 13.32 -4.74
C ASN A 190 -18.21 12.62 -4.81
N GLY A 191 -18.18 11.34 -4.47
CA GLY A 191 -17.06 10.48 -4.75
C GLY A 191 -16.97 9.30 -3.82
N ILE A 192 -15.77 8.99 -3.33
CA ILE A 192 -15.57 7.82 -2.48
C ILE A 192 -14.88 8.18 -1.17
N PHE A 193 -15.31 7.54 -0.10
CA PHE A 193 -14.70 7.66 1.21
C PHE A 193 -14.12 6.32 1.65
N LYS A 194 -12.85 6.33 2.08
CA LYS A 194 -12.11 5.14 2.52
C LYS A 194 -11.71 5.27 3.97
N PHE A 195 -11.98 4.25 4.78
CA PHE A 195 -11.66 4.25 6.20
C PHE A 195 -11.37 2.84 6.71
N MET A 196 -10.71 2.75 7.87
CA MET A 196 -10.43 1.48 8.52
C MET A 196 -11.55 1.10 9.49
N LYS A 197 -12.08 -0.13 9.38
CA LYS A 197 -13.05 -0.71 10.32
C LYS A 197 -12.69 -2.18 10.58
N HIS A 198 -12.54 -2.59 11.84
CA HIS A 198 -12.14 -3.95 12.23
C HIS A 198 -10.89 -4.47 11.50
N ASN A 199 -9.86 -3.62 11.35
CA ASN A 199 -8.63 -3.93 10.62
C ASN A 199 -8.84 -4.30 9.13
N ARG A 200 -9.93 -3.83 8.53
CA ARG A 200 -10.20 -3.92 7.09
C ARG A 200 -10.44 -2.52 6.54
N MET A 201 -9.92 -2.26 5.36
CA MET A 201 -10.24 -1.06 4.60
C MET A 201 -11.65 -1.21 4.03
N ILE A 202 -12.54 -0.29 4.41
CA ILE A 202 -13.89 -0.16 3.88
C ILE A 202 -13.89 1.03 2.91
N GLN A 203 -14.59 0.88 1.79
CA GLN A 203 -14.83 1.94 0.82
C GLN A 203 -16.34 2.13 0.66
N VAL A 204 -16.82 3.37 0.75
CA VAL A 204 -18.23 3.72 0.56
C VAL A 204 -18.38 4.80 -0.50
N HIS A 205 -19.53 4.81 -1.17
CA HIS A 205 -19.90 5.87 -2.09
C HIS A 205 -20.44 7.07 -1.32
N VAL A 206 -20.10 8.27 -1.77
CA VAL A 206 -20.62 9.52 -1.23
C VAL A 206 -21.28 10.30 -2.36
N THR A 207 -22.51 10.76 -2.14
CA THR A 207 -23.23 11.65 -3.03
C THR A 207 -23.78 12.79 -2.20
N ASP A 208 -23.42 14.02 -2.55
CA ASP A 208 -23.89 15.25 -1.88
C ASP A 208 -23.75 15.16 -0.36
N ASP A 209 -22.51 14.98 0.09
CA ASP A 209 -22.13 14.83 1.51
C ASP A 209 -22.65 13.57 2.22
N ARG A 210 -23.40 12.68 1.55
CA ARG A 210 -24.00 11.51 2.21
C ARG A 210 -23.48 10.19 1.68
N VAL A 211 -23.30 9.23 2.59
CA VAL A 211 -23.01 7.86 2.22
C VAL A 211 -24.25 7.24 1.59
N THR A 212 -24.11 6.81 0.34
CA THR A 212 -25.21 6.26 -0.46
C THR A 212 -24.88 4.84 -0.92
N GLU A 213 -25.85 4.22 -1.58
CA GLU A 213 -25.68 2.92 -2.19
C GLU A 213 -24.60 2.94 -3.29
N PRO A 214 -23.79 1.87 -3.43
CA PRO A 214 -22.76 1.78 -4.45
C PRO A 214 -23.26 2.14 -5.85
N THR A 215 -22.60 3.08 -6.52
CA THR A 215 -22.91 3.38 -7.92
C THR A 215 -22.17 2.41 -8.84
N LYS A 216 -22.91 1.76 -9.74
CA LYS A 216 -22.32 0.86 -10.77
C LYS A 216 -21.54 1.61 -11.86
N ILE A 217 -21.42 2.93 -11.74
CA ILE A 217 -20.79 3.82 -12.73
C ILE A 217 -19.32 3.46 -12.89
N TYR A 218 -18.67 3.00 -11.81
CA TYR A 218 -17.29 2.55 -11.80
C TYR A 218 -17.22 1.05 -11.48
N PRO A 219 -17.38 0.15 -12.47
CA PRO A 219 -17.48 -1.30 -12.24
C PRO A 219 -16.21 -1.93 -11.65
N THR A 220 -15.10 -1.18 -11.62
CA THR A 220 -13.82 -1.59 -11.00
C THR A 220 -13.69 -1.17 -9.54
N LEU A 221 -14.56 -0.28 -9.04
CA LEU A 221 -14.60 0.14 -7.65
C LEU A 221 -15.49 -0.83 -6.85
N LYS A 222 -14.89 -1.48 -5.84
CA LYS A 222 -15.62 -2.30 -4.87
C LYS A 222 -16.03 -1.39 -3.71
N GLU A 223 -17.26 -0.91 -3.76
CA GLU A 223 -17.88 -0.14 -2.68
C GLU A 223 -18.75 -1.06 -1.83
N GLU A 224 -18.71 -0.86 -0.52
CA GLU A 224 -19.49 -1.58 0.47
C GLU A 224 -20.70 -0.76 0.89
N LYS A 225 -21.82 -1.44 1.16
CA LYS A 225 -22.95 -0.81 1.83
C LYS A 225 -22.60 -0.59 3.29
N LEU A 226 -22.71 0.65 3.75
CA LEU A 226 -22.58 0.98 5.16
C LEU A 226 -23.98 1.24 5.72
N GLN A 227 -24.53 0.23 6.40
CA GLN A 227 -25.78 0.38 7.17
C GLN A 227 -25.45 0.82 8.60
N LYS A 228 -26.42 1.48 9.24
CA LYS A 228 -26.38 1.84 10.67
C LYS A 228 -26.15 0.61 11.55
#